data_AF-A0A961KQ04-F1
#
_entry.id   AF-A0A961KQ04-F1
#
_cell.length_a   1.000
_cell.length_b   1.000
_cell.length_c   1.000
_cell.angle_alpha   90.00
_cell.angle_beta   90.00
_cell.angle_gamma   90.00
#
_symmetry.space_group_name_H-M   'P 1'
#
loop_
_entity.id
_entity.type
_entity.pdbx_description
1 polymer ?
#
loop_
_entity_poly.entity_id
_entity_poly.type
_entity_poly.pdbx_seq_one_letter_code
_entity_poly.pdbx_strand_id
1 'polypeptide(L)'
;MSFHGGFLGVVIGGALFCWRHGIAMVQAGDLMALCTAPGLLFGRLANFINAELWGRPSDLPWAVVFPGPHAAACPPGWPGECARHPSQLYEAGLEGLVLGLVLAWLAYRRGWLGTPGALTGVFLMGYGAARAFVEFFRQADPQFITAANPEGYRVFLGAGWGLTTGQLLSLPMLAIGLWLVIRARRRA
;
A
#
# COMPACT_ATOMS: atom_id res chain seq x y z
N MET A 1 4.45 1.89 16.54
CA MET A 1 2.99 1.83 16.81
C MET A 1 2.44 0.51 16.27
N SER A 2 1.36 -0.03 16.84
CA SER A 2 0.70 -1.23 16.30
C SER A 2 -0.22 -0.85 15.15
N PHE A 3 0.14 -1.25 13.92
CA PHE A 3 -0.65 -0.96 12.72
C PHE A 3 -2.06 -1.58 12.80
N HIS A 4 -2.17 -2.85 13.20
CA HIS A 4 -3.45 -3.55 13.29
C HIS A 4 -4.40 -2.93 14.33
N GLY A 5 -3.86 -2.46 15.47
CA GLY A 5 -4.66 -1.75 16.48
C GLY A 5 -5.19 -0.42 15.96
N GLY A 6 -4.35 0.35 15.26
CA GLY A 6 -4.76 1.60 14.62
C GLY A 6 -5.85 1.37 13.56
N PHE A 7 -5.65 0.39 12.67
CA PHE A 7 -6.63 0.04 11.64
C PHE A 7 -7.98 -0.37 12.23
N LEU A 8 -7.98 -1.28 13.22
CA LEU A 8 -9.20 -1.73 13.88
C LEU A 8 -9.90 -0.57 14.59
N GLY A 9 -9.13 0.33 15.22
CA GLY A 9 -9.65 1.55 15.83
C GLY A 9 -10.40 2.45 14.84
N VAL A 10 -9.83 2.65 13.64
CA VAL A 10 -10.50 3.43 12.57
C VAL A 10 -11.77 2.74 12.10
N VAL A 11 -11.74 1.43 11.89
CA VAL A 11 -12.92 0.66 11.43
C VAL A 11 -14.05 0.71 12.46
N ILE A 12 -13.75 0.40 13.73
CA ILE A 12 -14.75 0.41 14.80
C ILE A 12 -15.25 1.83 15.07
N GLY A 13 -14.34 2.81 15.17
CA GLY A 13 -14.69 4.20 15.39
C GLY A 13 -15.56 4.77 14.27
N GLY A 14 -15.20 4.50 13.01
CA GLY A 14 -15.99 4.89 11.85
C GLY A 14 -17.37 4.23 11.83
N ALA A 15 -17.46 2.93 12.15
CA ALA A 15 -18.73 2.21 12.21
C ALA A 15 -19.64 2.76 13.32
N LEU A 16 -19.11 2.99 14.53
CA LEU A 16 -19.85 3.57 15.65
C LEU A 16 -20.32 4.99 15.35
N PHE A 17 -19.48 5.81 14.72
CA PHE A 17 -19.84 7.15 14.29
C PHE A 17 -20.97 7.14 13.27
N CYS A 18 -20.86 6.29 12.23
CA CYS A 18 -21.91 6.16 11.22
C CYS A 18 -23.22 5.69 11.83
N TRP A 19 -23.18 4.70 12.73
CA TRP A 19 -24.35 4.19 13.42
C TRP A 19 -25.02 5.26 14.28
N ARG A 20 -24.24 6.00 15.08
CA ARG A 20 -24.76 7.04 15.99
C ARG A 20 -25.40 8.23 15.25
N HIS A 21 -24.92 8.53 14.05
CA HIS A 21 -25.38 9.68 13.26
C HIS A 21 -26.28 9.31 12.07
N GLY A 22 -26.64 8.02 11.90
CA GLY A 22 -27.49 7.57 10.79
C GLY A 22 -26.86 7.74 9.41
N ILE A 23 -25.52 7.73 9.33
CA ILE A 23 -24.77 7.90 8.08
C ILE A 23 -24.61 6.54 7.39
N ALA A 24 -24.86 6.48 6.08
CA ALA A 24 -24.63 5.26 5.33
C ALA A 24 -23.13 4.92 5.28
N MET A 25 -22.74 3.80 5.90
CA MET A 25 -21.34 3.38 6.06
C MET A 25 -20.58 3.26 4.73
N VAL A 26 -21.29 2.91 3.64
CA VAL A 26 -20.70 2.82 2.30
C VAL A 26 -20.29 4.19 1.76
N GLN A 27 -21.09 5.24 1.99
CA GLN A 27 -20.76 6.61 1.58
C GLN A 27 -19.65 7.19 2.46
N ALA A 28 -19.66 6.88 3.76
CA ALA A 28 -18.56 7.23 4.64
C ALA A 28 -17.25 6.57 4.19
N GLY A 29 -17.31 5.32 3.72
CA GLY A 29 -16.17 4.62 3.10
C GLY A 29 -15.57 5.37 1.92
N ASP A 30 -16.40 5.89 1.02
CA ASP A 30 -15.94 6.64 -0.15
C ASP A 30 -15.21 7.94 0.23
N LEU A 31 -15.69 8.63 1.26
CA LEU A 31 -15.01 9.81 1.82
C LEU A 31 -13.70 9.43 2.51
N MET A 32 -13.69 8.35 3.28
CA MET A 32 -12.48 7.84 3.93
C MET A 32 -11.42 7.43 2.90
N ALA A 33 -11.81 6.82 1.78
CA ALA A 33 -10.92 6.46 0.69
C ALA A 33 -10.19 7.68 0.10
N LEU A 34 -10.91 8.79 -0.11
CA LEU A 34 -10.31 10.06 -0.56
C LEU A 34 -9.30 10.61 0.46
N CYS A 35 -9.63 10.59 1.75
CA CYS A 35 -8.77 11.11 2.81
C CYS A 35 -7.54 10.21 3.08
N THR A 36 -7.66 8.91 2.83
CA THR A 36 -6.57 7.96 3.09
C THR A 36 -5.38 8.16 2.17
N ALA A 37 -5.59 8.50 0.89
CA ALA A 37 -4.51 8.64 -0.07
C ALA A 37 -3.48 9.74 0.31
N PRO A 38 -3.89 10.98 0.70
CA PRO A 38 -2.96 11.96 1.28
C PRO A 38 -2.25 11.45 2.54
N GLY A 39 -2.96 10.72 3.42
CA GLY A 39 -2.35 10.11 4.60
C GLY A 39 -1.23 9.13 4.27
N LEU A 40 -1.44 8.29 3.25
CA LEU A 40 -0.41 7.39 2.72
C LEU A 40 0.75 8.17 2.12
N LEU A 41 0.48 9.19 1.30
CA LEU A 41 1.52 10.05 0.70
C LEU A 41 2.47 10.59 1.77
N PHE A 42 1.93 11.30 2.76
CA PHE A 42 2.75 11.92 3.81
C PHE A 42 3.40 10.89 4.73
N GLY A 43 2.72 9.80 5.04
CA GLY A 43 3.30 8.70 5.82
C GLY A 43 4.54 8.10 5.14
N ARG A 44 4.47 7.88 3.83
CA ARG A 44 5.60 7.32 3.05
C ARG A 44 6.74 8.31 2.87
N LEU A 45 6.43 9.59 2.68
CA LEU A 45 7.46 10.65 2.69
C LEU A 45 8.15 10.73 4.05
N ALA A 46 7.42 10.60 5.15
CA ALA A 46 8.00 10.53 6.48
C ALA A 46 8.89 9.30 6.65
N ASN A 47 8.49 8.12 6.14
CA ASN A 47 9.36 6.94 6.17
C ASN A 47 10.67 7.16 5.40
N PHE A 48 10.62 7.86 4.25
CA PHE A 48 11.83 8.21 3.51
C PHE A 48 12.74 9.16 4.30
N ILE A 49 12.19 10.21 4.91
CA ILE A 49 12.93 11.18 5.74
C ILE A 49 13.55 10.50 6.97
N ASN A 50 12.80 9.59 7.60
CA ASN A 50 13.28 8.80 8.75
C ASN A 50 14.26 7.69 8.36
N ALA A 51 14.52 7.51 7.06
CA ALA A 51 15.32 6.42 6.53
C ALA A 51 14.86 5.05 7.06
N GLU A 52 13.57 4.72 6.95
CA GLU A 52 13.01 3.42 7.36
C GLU A 52 12.21 2.76 6.24
N LEU A 53 12.07 1.43 6.26
CA LEU A 53 11.32 0.65 5.24
C LEU A 53 11.85 0.81 3.81
N TRP A 54 13.17 0.90 3.69
CA TRP A 54 13.87 0.95 2.39
C TRP A 54 13.72 -0.37 1.62
N GLY A 55 14.01 -0.30 0.33
CA GLY A 55 13.91 -1.42 -0.58
C GLY A 55 15.13 -2.33 -0.58
N ARG A 56 15.13 -3.23 -1.56
CA ARG A 56 16.24 -4.16 -1.82
C ARG A 56 17.49 -3.39 -2.30
N PRO A 57 18.69 -3.95 -2.09
CA PRO A 57 19.92 -3.43 -2.70
C PRO A 57 19.74 -3.24 -4.21
N SER A 58 20.21 -2.10 -4.72
CA SER A 58 20.10 -1.74 -6.14
C SER A 58 21.24 -0.84 -6.57
N ASP A 59 21.77 -1.10 -7.76
CA ASP A 59 22.84 -0.36 -8.44
C ASP A 59 22.29 0.68 -9.44
N LEU A 60 20.97 0.86 -9.48
CA LEU A 60 20.32 1.83 -10.35
C LEU A 60 20.72 3.27 -10.00
N PRO A 61 20.74 4.20 -10.97
CA PRO A 61 21.28 5.55 -10.77
C PRO A 61 20.46 6.42 -9.80
N TRP A 62 19.24 6.02 -9.44
CA TRP A 62 18.39 6.69 -8.45
C TRP A 62 18.29 5.92 -7.12
N ALA A 63 19.11 4.88 -6.93
CA ALA A 63 19.21 4.20 -5.65
C ALA A 63 19.81 5.16 -4.60
N VAL A 64 19.37 4.99 -3.35
CA VAL A 64 19.73 5.89 -2.25
C VAL A 64 20.52 5.09 -1.20
N VAL A 65 21.61 5.67 -0.72
CA VAL A 65 22.36 5.17 0.44
C VAL A 65 21.66 5.67 1.69
N PHE A 66 21.05 4.76 2.44
CA PHE A 66 20.36 5.09 3.69
C PHE A 66 21.31 4.94 4.89
N PRO A 67 21.23 5.83 5.90
CA PRO A 67 22.03 5.71 7.11
C PRO A 67 21.61 4.50 7.96
N GLY A 68 22.58 3.89 8.66
CA GLY A 68 22.36 2.86 9.67
C GLY A 68 22.94 1.47 9.30
N PRO A 69 23.29 0.66 10.31
CA PRO A 69 24.00 -0.60 10.11
C PRO A 69 23.20 -1.62 9.29
N HIS A 70 21.88 -1.66 9.45
CA HIS A 70 21.02 -2.56 8.67
C HIS A 70 20.86 -2.11 7.20
N ALA A 71 20.83 -0.79 6.96
CA ALA A 71 20.76 -0.26 5.60
C ALA A 71 22.07 -0.51 4.85
N ALA A 72 23.21 -0.41 5.53
CA ALA A 72 24.53 -0.68 4.97
C ALA A 72 24.83 -2.17 4.67
N ALA A 73 23.97 -3.09 5.13
CA ALA A 73 24.17 -4.53 4.93
C ALA A 73 23.72 -4.99 3.53
N CYS A 74 24.64 -4.94 2.56
CA CYS A 74 24.46 -5.52 1.22
C CYS A 74 25.11 -6.92 1.11
N PRO A 75 24.73 -7.72 0.10
CA PRO A 75 25.37 -9.01 -0.17
C PRO A 75 26.90 -8.88 -0.37
N PRO A 76 27.68 -9.92 -0.03
CA PRO A 76 29.12 -9.92 -0.26
C PRO A 76 29.44 -9.68 -1.75
N GLY A 77 30.41 -8.79 -2.03
CA GLY A 77 30.79 -8.43 -3.40
C GLY A 77 29.99 -7.28 -4.03
N TRP A 78 29.17 -6.57 -3.24
CA TRP A 78 28.46 -5.38 -3.71
C TRP A 78 29.43 -4.26 -4.17
N PRO A 79 29.21 -3.66 -5.36
CA PRO A 79 30.08 -2.59 -5.83
C PRO A 79 29.81 -1.29 -5.06
N GLY A 80 30.78 -0.86 -4.25
CA GLY A 80 30.74 0.44 -3.56
C GLY A 80 29.82 0.49 -2.33
N GLU A 81 29.30 1.68 -2.04
CA GLU A 81 28.38 1.88 -0.92
C GLU A 81 27.05 1.16 -1.16
N CYS A 82 26.45 0.63 -0.09
CA CYS A 82 25.21 -0.14 -0.17
C CYS A 82 24.00 0.77 -0.46
N ALA A 83 23.75 1.00 -1.75
CA ALA A 83 22.59 1.74 -2.24
C ALA A 83 21.37 0.82 -2.39
N ARG A 84 20.18 1.38 -2.17
CA ARG A 84 18.91 0.63 -2.14
C ARG A 84 17.81 1.37 -2.88
N HIS A 85 16.80 0.62 -3.35
CA HIS A 85 15.61 1.26 -3.88
C HIS A 85 14.94 2.14 -2.81
N PRO A 86 14.62 3.41 -3.12
CA PRO A 86 13.78 4.23 -2.24
C PRO A 86 12.31 3.83 -2.40
N SER A 87 11.96 2.60 -2.02
CA SER A 87 10.61 2.03 -2.19
C SER A 87 9.53 2.89 -1.55
N GLN A 88 9.85 3.62 -0.48
CA GLN A 88 8.96 4.57 0.17
C GLN A 88 8.50 5.66 -0.82
N LEU A 89 9.37 6.14 -1.71
CA LEU A 89 8.99 7.12 -2.74
C LEU A 89 8.11 6.49 -3.82
N TYR A 90 8.29 5.20 -4.11
CA TYR A 90 7.40 4.48 -5.03
C TYR A 90 6.00 4.31 -4.42
N GLU A 91 5.93 3.95 -3.13
CA GLU A 91 4.68 3.86 -2.37
C GLU A 91 4.01 5.24 -2.28
N ALA A 92 4.77 6.29 -1.94
CA ALA A 92 4.29 7.67 -1.90
C ALA A 92 3.70 8.11 -3.25
N GLY A 93 4.41 7.82 -4.35
CA GLY A 93 4.00 8.14 -5.70
C GLY A 93 2.75 7.38 -6.14
N LEU A 94 2.72 6.06 -5.96
CA LEU A 94 1.64 5.21 -6.48
C LEU A 94 0.43 5.14 -5.54
N GLU A 95 0.64 4.81 -4.26
CA GLU A 95 -0.42 4.63 -3.27
C GLU A 95 -0.98 5.97 -2.77
N GLY A 96 -0.14 7.01 -2.77
CA GLY A 96 -0.49 8.34 -2.31
C GLY A 96 -0.91 9.28 -3.44
N LEU A 97 0.06 9.74 -4.24
CA LEU A 97 -0.15 10.80 -5.22
C LEU A 97 -1.04 10.36 -6.40
N VAL A 98 -0.63 9.32 -7.13
CA VAL A 98 -1.36 8.85 -8.32
C VAL A 98 -2.75 8.36 -7.94
N LEU A 99 -2.86 7.49 -6.94
CA LEU A 99 -4.16 7.00 -6.47
C LEU A 99 -5.05 8.14 -5.96
N GLY A 100 -4.49 9.08 -5.19
CA GLY A 100 -5.21 10.26 -4.71
C GLY A 100 -5.74 11.15 -5.84
N LEU A 101 -4.93 11.39 -6.88
CA LEU A 101 -5.35 12.16 -8.05
C LEU A 101 -6.45 11.45 -8.85
N VAL A 102 -6.36 10.12 -9.01
CA VAL A 102 -7.40 9.33 -9.67
C VAL A 102 -8.71 9.40 -8.88
N LEU A 103 -8.66 9.20 -7.56
CA LEU A 103 -9.85 9.28 -6.71
C LEU A 103 -10.46 10.68 -6.71
N ALA A 104 -9.65 11.73 -6.58
CA ALA A 104 -10.12 13.11 -6.62
C ALA A 104 -10.77 13.44 -7.98
N TRP A 105 -10.18 12.97 -9.08
CA TRP A 105 -10.76 13.15 -10.40
C TRP A 105 -12.09 12.41 -10.54
N LEU A 106 -12.20 11.16 -10.09
CA LEU A 106 -13.46 10.42 -10.10
C LEU A 106 -14.52 11.08 -9.22
N ALA A 107 -14.14 11.54 -8.03
CA ALA A 107 -15.03 12.19 -7.09
C ALA A 107 -15.60 13.50 -7.64
N TYR A 108 -14.72 14.42 -8.08
CA TYR A 108 -15.10 15.80 -8.39
C TYR A 108 -15.37 16.07 -9.87
N ARG A 109 -14.79 15.30 -10.79
CA ARG A 109 -15.01 15.47 -12.25
C ARG A 109 -15.97 14.46 -12.85
N ARG A 110 -16.09 13.27 -12.24
CA ARG A 110 -17.02 12.22 -12.72
C ARG A 110 -18.26 12.06 -11.84
N GLY A 111 -18.36 12.78 -10.73
CA GLY A 111 -19.52 12.74 -9.85
C GLY A 111 -19.67 11.42 -9.07
N TRP A 112 -18.57 10.66 -8.90
CA TRP A 112 -18.63 9.34 -8.25
C TRP A 112 -18.94 9.40 -6.75
N LEU A 113 -18.95 10.58 -6.15
CA LEU A 113 -19.50 10.80 -4.80
C LEU A 113 -21.00 10.45 -4.72
N GLY A 114 -21.73 10.54 -5.85
CA GLY A 114 -23.12 10.12 -5.94
C GLY A 114 -23.31 8.62 -6.13
N THR A 115 -22.25 7.82 -6.19
CA THR A 115 -22.28 6.38 -6.50
C THR A 115 -21.70 5.56 -5.33
N PRO A 116 -22.51 5.25 -4.30
CA PRO A 116 -22.00 4.65 -3.06
C PRO A 116 -21.20 3.36 -3.26
N GLY A 117 -19.95 3.37 -2.80
CA GLY A 117 -18.99 2.28 -2.80
C GLY A 117 -18.03 2.31 -3.98
N ALA A 118 -18.22 3.20 -4.96
CA ALA A 118 -17.39 3.25 -6.15
C ALA A 118 -15.96 3.72 -5.85
N LEU A 119 -15.81 4.77 -5.04
CA LEU A 119 -14.49 5.32 -4.69
C LEU A 119 -13.73 4.39 -3.75
N THR A 120 -14.42 3.79 -2.78
CA THR A 120 -13.86 2.74 -1.91
C THR A 120 -13.34 1.58 -2.75
N GLY A 121 -14.13 1.14 -3.75
CA GLY A 121 -13.73 0.05 -4.63
C GLY A 121 -12.48 0.37 -5.45
N VAL A 122 -12.42 1.57 -6.03
CA VAL A 122 -11.22 2.04 -6.76
C VAL A 122 -10.01 2.17 -5.85
N PHE A 123 -10.19 2.69 -4.62
CA PHE A 123 -9.11 2.78 -3.65
C PHE A 123 -8.53 1.40 -3.31
N LEU A 124 -9.39 0.41 -2.99
CA LEU A 124 -8.93 -0.94 -2.67
C LEU A 124 -8.20 -1.60 -3.85
N MET A 125 -8.72 -1.42 -5.07
CA MET A 125 -8.06 -1.96 -6.27
C MET A 125 -6.73 -1.26 -6.55
N GLY A 126 -6.72 0.07 -6.53
CA GLY A 126 -5.54 0.88 -6.83
C GLY A 126 -4.44 0.68 -5.79
N TYR A 127 -4.79 0.68 -4.51
CA TYR A 127 -3.85 0.38 -3.43
C TYR A 127 -3.33 -1.05 -3.53
N GLY A 128 -4.19 -2.05 -3.73
CA GLY A 128 -3.76 -3.44 -3.87
C GLY A 128 -2.82 -3.65 -5.06
N ALA A 129 -3.12 -3.03 -6.20
CA ALA A 129 -2.26 -3.11 -7.39
C ALA A 129 -0.90 -2.41 -7.16
N ALA A 130 -0.92 -1.19 -6.62
CA ALA A 130 0.30 -0.45 -6.29
C ALA A 130 1.15 -1.21 -5.27
N ARG A 131 0.55 -1.73 -4.21
CA ARG A 131 1.24 -2.48 -3.17
C ARG A 131 1.87 -3.76 -3.71
N ALA A 132 1.13 -4.53 -4.52
CA ALA A 132 1.66 -5.72 -5.16
C ALA A 132 2.85 -5.43 -6.11
N PHE A 133 2.81 -4.28 -6.81
CA PHE A 133 3.88 -3.83 -7.68
C PHE A 133 5.12 -3.35 -6.91
N VAL A 134 4.95 -2.50 -5.89
CA VAL A 134 6.09 -1.96 -5.14
C VAL A 134 6.80 -3.05 -4.33
N GLU A 135 6.10 -4.11 -3.96
CA GLU A 135 6.67 -5.24 -3.24
C GLU A 135 7.77 -5.99 -4.02
N PHE A 136 7.85 -5.85 -5.35
CA PHE A 136 9.00 -6.35 -6.13
C PHE A 136 10.31 -5.61 -5.81
N PHE A 137 10.22 -4.35 -5.39
CA PHE A 137 11.37 -3.51 -5.06
C PHE A 137 11.62 -3.41 -3.55
N ARG A 138 10.60 -3.74 -2.74
CA ARG A 138 10.66 -3.63 -1.28
C ARG A 138 11.44 -4.80 -0.67
N GLN A 139 12.18 -4.53 0.40
CA GLN A 139 12.77 -5.58 1.19
C GLN A 139 11.67 -6.27 2.00
N ALA A 140 11.61 -7.60 1.94
CA ALA A 140 10.63 -8.37 2.69
C ALA A 140 10.88 -8.23 4.20
N ASP A 141 9.84 -8.48 5.00
CA ASP A 141 9.98 -8.36 6.45
C ASP A 141 11.01 -9.38 6.98
N PRO A 142 11.91 -8.99 7.91
CA PRO A 142 13.01 -9.83 8.37
C PRO A 142 12.58 -11.21 8.88
N GLN A 143 11.35 -11.33 9.37
CA GLN A 143 10.76 -12.56 9.90
C GLN A 143 10.59 -13.66 8.84
N PHE A 144 10.47 -13.29 7.57
CA PHE A 144 10.26 -14.25 6.48
C PHE A 144 11.55 -14.52 5.69
N ILE A 145 12.60 -13.70 5.88
CA ILE A 145 13.89 -13.87 5.21
C ILE A 145 14.68 -14.97 5.92
N THR A 146 14.95 -16.06 5.22
CA THR A 146 15.84 -17.14 5.68
C THR A 146 16.81 -17.54 4.58
N ALA A 147 17.85 -18.33 4.88
CA ALA A 147 18.79 -18.79 3.85
C ALA A 147 18.11 -19.59 2.71
N ALA A 148 16.99 -20.26 3.01
CA ALA A 148 16.17 -20.97 2.02
C ALA A 148 15.06 -20.09 1.39
N ASN A 149 14.88 -18.85 1.86
CA ASN A 149 13.88 -17.89 1.41
C ASN A 149 14.44 -16.46 1.42
N PRO A 150 15.44 -16.15 0.57
CA PRO A 150 16.07 -14.83 0.56
C PRO A 150 15.07 -13.72 0.17
N GLU A 151 14.04 -14.09 -0.59
CA GLU A 151 12.99 -13.21 -1.10
C GLU A 151 11.86 -12.92 -0.10
N GLY A 152 11.82 -13.66 1.02
CA GLY A 152 10.81 -13.50 2.07
C GLY A 152 9.39 -13.86 1.64
N TYR A 153 9.22 -14.86 0.78
CA TYR A 153 7.90 -15.38 0.40
C TYR A 153 7.15 -15.97 1.59
N ARG A 154 5.86 -15.67 1.69
CA ARG A 154 4.96 -16.24 2.69
C ARG A 154 4.27 -17.50 2.19
N VAL A 155 3.97 -17.56 0.90
CA VAL A 155 3.37 -18.72 0.23
C VAL A 155 4.24 -19.11 -0.94
N PHE A 156 4.81 -20.32 -0.90
CA PHE A 156 5.55 -20.88 -2.03
C PHE A 156 4.57 -21.51 -3.01
N LEU A 157 4.62 -21.08 -4.26
CA LEU A 157 3.74 -21.59 -5.33
C LEU A 157 4.50 -22.53 -6.28
N GLY A 158 5.77 -22.84 -6.01
CA GLY A 158 6.67 -23.63 -6.85
C GLY A 158 8.12 -23.51 -6.38
N ALA A 159 9.05 -24.22 -7.05
CA ALA A 159 10.47 -24.19 -6.74
C ALA A 159 11.09 -22.83 -7.11
N GLY A 160 11.16 -21.91 -6.15
CA GLY A 160 11.80 -20.60 -6.30
C GLY A 160 10.88 -19.40 -6.56
N TRP A 161 9.55 -19.59 -6.57
CA TRP A 161 8.60 -18.48 -6.66
C TRP A 161 7.52 -18.55 -5.58
N GLY A 162 7.01 -17.38 -5.20
CA GLY A 162 5.98 -17.29 -4.17
C GLY A 162 5.37 -15.91 -4.08
N LEU A 163 4.41 -15.79 -3.17
CA LEU A 163 3.78 -14.52 -2.83
C LEU A 163 4.35 -14.01 -1.51
N THR A 164 4.74 -12.75 -1.54
CA THR A 164 5.08 -11.98 -0.34
C THR A 164 3.82 -11.62 0.45
N THR A 165 4.00 -11.17 1.70
CA THR A 165 2.88 -10.74 2.55
C THR A 165 2.10 -9.58 1.91
N GLY A 166 2.79 -8.59 1.31
CA GLY A 166 2.15 -7.48 0.62
C GLY A 166 1.27 -7.93 -0.55
N GLN A 167 1.77 -8.85 -1.38
CA GLN A 167 1.02 -9.39 -2.52
C GLN A 167 -0.20 -10.21 -2.08
N LEU A 168 -0.03 -11.06 -1.06
CA LEU A 168 -1.11 -11.91 -0.56
C LEU A 168 -2.25 -11.07 0.03
N LEU A 169 -1.94 -10.01 0.78
CA LEU A 169 -2.94 -9.10 1.34
C LEU A 169 -3.58 -8.21 0.27
N SER A 170 -2.92 -7.99 -0.86
CA SER A 170 -3.47 -7.22 -1.98
C SER A 170 -4.56 -7.96 -2.76
N LEU A 171 -4.52 -9.30 -2.82
CA LEU A 171 -5.53 -10.11 -3.51
C LEU A 171 -6.97 -9.91 -2.99
N PRO A 172 -7.26 -10.03 -1.67
CA PRO A 172 -8.60 -9.79 -1.18
C PRO A 172 -9.04 -8.33 -1.39
N MET A 173 -8.11 -7.37 -1.33
CA MET A 173 -8.42 -5.96 -1.60
C MET A 173 -8.86 -5.75 -3.05
N LEU A 174 -8.13 -6.34 -4.02
CA LEU A 174 -8.49 -6.30 -5.43
C LEU A 174 -9.86 -6.93 -5.70
N ALA A 175 -10.13 -8.10 -5.11
CA ALA A 175 -11.40 -8.81 -5.28
C ALA A 175 -12.59 -8.02 -4.69
N ILE A 176 -12.46 -7.54 -3.46
CA ILE A 176 -13.51 -6.74 -2.79
C ILE A 176 -13.71 -5.41 -3.53
N GLY A 177 -12.62 -4.77 -3.95
CA GLY A 177 -12.70 -3.51 -4.68
C GLY A 177 -13.41 -3.66 -6.03
N LEU A 178 -13.09 -4.72 -6.78
CA LEU A 178 -13.78 -5.03 -8.03
C LEU A 178 -15.27 -5.29 -7.81
N TRP A 179 -15.62 -6.07 -6.78
CA TRP A 179 -17.00 -6.32 -6.41
C TRP A 179 -17.76 -5.03 -6.07
N LEU A 180 -17.15 -4.11 -5.30
CA LEU A 180 -17.75 -2.82 -4.95
C LEU A 180 -18.01 -1.96 -6.18
N VAL A 181 -17.05 -1.86 -7.11
CA VAL A 181 -17.21 -1.08 -8.35
C VAL A 181 -18.32 -1.67 -9.22
N ILE A 182 -18.36 -3.00 -9.41
CA ILE A 182 -19.41 -3.66 -10.19
C ILE A 182 -20.78 -3.42 -9.55
N ARG A 183 -20.88 -3.56 -8.22
CA ARG A 183 -22.12 -3.35 -7.47
C ARG A 183 -22.60 -1.91 -7.56
N ALA A 184 -21.71 -0.93 -7.44
CA ALA A 184 -22.04 0.49 -7.52
C ALA A 184 -22.58 0.86 -8.90
N ARG A 185 -21.95 0.36 -9.97
CA ARG A 185 -22.39 0.61 -11.36
C ARG A 185 -23.73 -0.02 -11.72
N ARG A 186 -24.10 -1.14 -11.10
CA ARG A 186 -25.42 -1.79 -11.32
C ARG A 186 -26.58 -1.06 -10.63
N ARG A 187 -26.28 -0.13 -9.72
CA ARG A 187 -27.26 0.64 -8.95
C ARG A 187 -27.38 2.10 -9.39
N ALA A 188 -26.48 2.54 -10.27
CA ALA A 188 -26.45 3.87 -10.88
C ALA A 188 -27.27 3.86 -12.17
#